data_AF-A0AAV2ISQ1-F1
#
_entry.id   AF-A0AAV2ISQ1-F1
#
_cell.length_a   1.000
_cell.length_b   1.000
_cell.length_c   1.000
_cell.angle_alpha   90.00
_cell.angle_beta   90.00
_cell.angle_gamma   90.00
#
_symmetry.space_group_name_H-M   'P 1'
#
loop_
_entity.id
_entity.type
_entity.pdbx_description
1 polymer ?
#
loop_
_entity_poly.entity_id
_entity_poly.type
_entity_poly.pdbx_seq_one_letter_code
_entity_poly.pdbx_strand_id
1 'polypeptide(L)' 'MSLTPRRARHLKVVGIVTSIVNDVCGTDMSIGANSATHRILEAVDNITTNASSNQTAFIIEVRER' A
#
# COMPACT_ATOMS: atom_id res chain seq x y z
N MET A 1 16.71 -51.83 0.60
CA MET A 1 15.71 -50.94 1.22
C MET A 1 15.72 -49.63 0.46
N SER A 2 14.86 -49.52 -0.57
CA SER A 2 14.83 -48.38 -1.50
C SER A 2 13.95 -47.28 -0.93
N LEU A 3 14.55 -46.16 -0.50
CA LEU A 3 13.83 -44.95 -0.12
C LEU A 3 13.55 -44.13 -1.38
N THR A 4 12.47 -44.43 -2.10
CA THR A 4 11.96 -43.53 -3.13
C THR A 4 11.31 -42.29 -2.49
N PRO A 5 11.76 -41.06 -2.80
CA PRO A 5 11.14 -39.86 -2.25
C PRO A 5 9.75 -39.67 -2.88
N ARG A 6 8.70 -39.61 -2.05
CA ARG A 6 7.35 -39.25 -2.52
C ARG A 6 7.36 -37.81 -3.02
N ARG A 7 7.32 -37.61 -4.34
CA ARG A 7 7.11 -36.29 -4.96
C ARG A 7 5.75 -35.73 -4.52
N ALA A 8 5.74 -34.64 -3.76
CA ALA A 8 4.55 -33.86 -3.49
C ALA A 8 4.14 -33.11 -4.77
N ARG A 9 3.20 -33.68 -5.54
CA ARG A 9 2.72 -33.11 -6.83
C ARG A 9 1.81 -31.89 -6.69
N HIS A 10 1.43 -31.50 -5.49
CA HIS A 10 0.49 -30.42 -5.23
C HIS A 10 1.11 -29.38 -4.31
N LEU A 11 1.47 -28.22 -4.87
CA LEU A 11 1.91 -27.06 -4.11
C LEU A 11 0.68 -26.16 -3.85
N LYS A 12 0.37 -25.92 -2.58
CA LYS A 12 -0.65 -24.94 -2.18
C LYS A 12 0.04 -23.62 -1.87
N VAL A 13 -0.29 -22.57 -2.62
CA VAL A 13 0.23 -21.22 -2.42
C VAL A 13 -0.94 -20.29 -2.16
N VAL A 14 -0.81 -19.44 -1.14
CA VAL A 14 -1.73 -18.35 -0.86
C VAL A 14 -0.91 -17.07 -0.83
N GLY A 15 -1.33 -16.08 -1.61
CA GLY A 15 -0.74 -14.74 -1.62
C GLY A 15 -1.56 -13.79 -0.75
N ILE A 16 -0.87 -12.87 -0.09
CA ILE A 16 -1.48 -11.72 0.59
C ILE A 16 -1.11 -10.48 -0.19
N VAL A 17 -2.11 -9.66 -0.49
CA VAL A 17 -1.92 -8.43 -1.25
C VAL A 17 -1.45 -7.31 -0.31
N THR A 18 -0.18 -6.91 -0.44
CA THR A 18 0.42 -5.80 0.30
C THR A 18 0.90 -4.73 -0.68
N SER A 19 0.19 -3.61 -0.76
CA SER A 19 0.54 -2.47 -1.62
C SER A 19 0.01 -1.19 -0.99
N ILE A 20 0.75 -0.09 -1.15
CA ILE A 20 0.30 1.25 -0.71
C ILE A 20 -0.47 2.00 -1.79
N VAL A 21 -0.33 1.60 -3.06
CA VAL A 21 -0.93 2.28 -4.23
C VAL A 21 -2.29 1.66 -4.59
N ASN A 22 -2.65 0.53 -3.98
CA ASN A 22 -3.88 -0.22 -4.27
C ASN A 22 -3.99 -0.63 -5.76
N ASP A 23 -2.88 -1.12 -6.32
CA ASP A 23 -2.71 -1.44 -7.74
C ASP A 23 -2.92 -2.93 -8.08
N VAL A 24 -3.44 -3.72 -7.14
CA VAL A 24 -3.60 -5.17 -7.31
C VAL A 24 -5.05 -5.51 -7.67
N CYS A 25 -5.25 -6.09 -8.84
CA CYS A 25 -6.56 -6.50 -9.32
C CYS A 25 -7.11 -7.72 -8.56
N GLY A 26 -8.44 -7.79 -8.43
CA GLY A 26 -9.13 -8.88 -7.73
C GLY A 26 -9.29 -8.66 -6.22
N THR A 27 -8.88 -7.50 -5.71
CA THR A 27 -9.14 -7.05 -4.33
C THR A 27 -9.67 -5.63 -4.33
N ASP A 28 -10.65 -5.32 -3.47
CA ASP A 28 -11.15 -3.95 -3.31
C ASP A 28 -10.09 -3.03 -2.69
N MET A 29 -9.31 -3.56 -1.75
CA MET A 29 -8.26 -2.82 -1.04
C MET A 29 -7.06 -3.69 -0.69
N SER A 30 -5.85 -3.21 -0.99
CA SER A 30 -4.58 -3.80 -0.58
C SER A 30 -4.21 -3.40 0.84
N ILE A 31 -3.50 -4.29 1.54
CA ILE A 31 -2.94 -3.98 2.84
C ILE A 31 -1.90 -2.87 2.67
N GLY A 32 -2.10 -1.75 3.39
CA GLY A 32 -1.21 -0.59 3.38
C GLY A 32 -1.78 0.65 2.67
N ALA A 33 -2.77 0.49 1.78
CA ALA A 33 -3.35 1.62 1.05
C ALA A 33 -4.07 2.63 1.96
N ASN A 34 -4.84 2.14 2.94
CA ASN A 34 -5.52 3.01 3.91
C ASN A 34 -4.52 3.80 4.75
N SER A 35 -3.49 3.10 5.24
CA SER A 35 -2.44 3.70 6.06
C SER A 35 -1.65 4.77 5.29
N ALA A 36 -1.39 4.55 4.00
CA ALA A 36 -0.75 5.55 3.14
C ALA A 36 -1.63 6.79 2.96
N THR A 37 -2.93 6.60 2.70
CA THR A 37 -3.91 7.70 2.58
C THR A 37 -3.98 8.51 3.87
N HIS A 38 -4.03 7.84 5.03
CA HIS A 38 -4.02 8.50 6.32
C HIS A 38 -2.77 9.37 6.54
N ARG A 39 -1.58 8.87 6.16
CA ARG A 39 -0.32 9.62 6.25
C ARG A 39 -0.31 10.86 5.35
N ILE A 40 -0.90 10.78 4.17
CA ILE A 40 -1.01 11.92 3.25
C ILE A 40 -1.92 12.99 3.85
N LEU A 41 -3.07 12.59 4.41
CA LEU A 41 -3.99 13.51 5.07
C LEU A 41 -3.35 14.19 6.29
N GLU A 42 -2.65 13.44 7.15
CA GLU A 42 -1.88 14.01 8.27
C GLU A 42 -0.88 15.07 7.78
N ALA A 43 -0.19 14.83 6.66
CA ALA A 43 0.77 15.78 6.10
C ALA A 43 0.07 17.06 5.56
N VAL A 44 -1.09 16.91 4.91
CA VAL A 44 -1.91 18.02 4.44
C VAL A 44 -2.41 18.88 5.61
N ASP A 45 -2.95 18.25 6.65
CA ASP A 45 -3.50 18.94 7.81
C ASP A 45 -2.44 19.79 8.51
N ASN A 46 -1.21 19.26 8.62
CA ASN A 46 -0.08 19.96 9.23
C ASN A 46 0.33 21.25 8.51
N ILE A 47 0.09 21.36 7.20
CA ILE A 47 0.45 22.55 6.42
C ILE A 47 -0.73 23.48 6.15
N THR A 48 -1.97 23.00 6.31
CA THR A 48 -3.19 23.73 5.93
C THR A 48 -3.34 25.04 6.70
N THR A 49 -3.06 25.03 8.00
CA THR A 49 -3.14 26.23 8.85
C THR A 49 -2.22 27.34 8.36
N ASN A 50 -0.96 26.99 8.05
CA ASN A 50 0.05 27.91 7.54
C ASN A 50 -0.26 28.41 6.12
N ALA A 51 -0.75 27.52 5.25
CA ALA A 51 -1.17 27.87 3.89
C ALA A 51 -2.29 28.93 3.92
N SER A 52 -3.27 28.77 4.81
CA SER A 52 -4.39 29.69 4.95
C SER A 52 -3.99 31.06 5.51
N SER A 53 -3.06 31.11 6.47
CA SER A 53 -2.66 32.37 7.13
C SER A 53 -1.75 33.22 6.24
N ASN A 54 -0.87 32.59 5.47
CA ASN A 54 0.10 33.29 4.61
C ASN A 54 -0.36 33.45 3.16
N GLN A 55 -1.56 32.96 2.82
CA GLN A 55 -2.08 32.93 1.44
C GLN A 55 -1.08 32.27 0.46
N THR A 56 -0.40 31.22 0.95
CA THR A 56 0.65 30.53 0.20
C THR A 56 0.13 29.21 -0.36
N ALA A 57 0.48 28.92 -1.61
CA ALA A 57 0.23 27.62 -2.22
C ALA A 57 1.37 26.64 -1.91
N PHE A 58 1.02 25.41 -1.55
CA PHE A 58 1.95 24.30 -1.36
C PHE A 58 1.66 23.21 -2.40
N ILE A 59 2.72 22.63 -2.97
CA ILE A 59 2.64 21.48 -3.87
C ILE A 59 3.03 20.25 -3.05
N ILE A 60 2.17 19.23 -3.02
CA ILE A 60 2.41 17.96 -2.32
C ILE A 60 2.50 16.87 -3.37
N GLU A 61 3.67 16.25 -3.50
CA GLU A 61 3.87 15.09 -4.34
C GLU A 61 3.58 13.81 -3.55
N VAL A 62 2.77 12.92 -4.13
CA VAL A 62 2.39 11.63 -3.54
C VAL A 62 2.99 10.50 -4.37
N ARG A 63 3.30 9.38 -3.73
CA ARG A 63 3.85 8.19 -4.40
C ARG A 63 2.79 7.49 -5.26
N GLU A 64 3.05 7.39 -6.56
CA GLU A 64 2.24 6.59 -7.51
C GLU A 64 3.06 5.54 -8.27
N ARG A 65 4.37 5.43 -8.01
CA ARG A 65 5.26 4.39 -8.56
C ARG A 65 6.50 4.16 -7.70
#